data_AF-H8MUK8-F1
#
_entry.id   AF-H8MUK8-F1
#
_cell.length_a   1.000
_cell.length_b   1.000
_cell.length_c   1.000
_cell.angle_alpha   90.00
_cell.angle_beta   90.00
_cell.angle_gamma   90.00
#
_symmetry.space_group_name_H-M   'P 1'
#
loop_
_entity.id
_entity.type
_entity.pdbx_description
1 polymer ?
#
loop_
_entity_poly.entity_id
_entity_poly.type
_entity_poly.pdbx_seq_one_letter_code
_entity_poly.pdbx_strand_id
1 'polypeptide(L)'
;MRWNKTLAVGSALVLSTACGGVDDQEAVESLPDFAGTSLEINTAALAQDGAALVAQDLMQVEASLDGQGAAMLEGARLEVKALNDTLRQALVPIADLAKQSADAQPHDVLVYGPKDRANATFKLSIHKGRGRRYEWKLEARPLNSAEDVAYMLIAAGALNREGEAHRGRGTLAISLDNLKEVAPSYRGRGKLMMSFAHFGQGTKSLAYRLESFTPNRDTHEAVTGAFVGHKLQATGVTRVRVLAPYNLPNTATPEKEWVLSSVRHIPGTGGRADVRAWGGDITANAYYVGASCWDAQEKELYRVLLDCADSGCIEVPGSRVGSSQDCPAVELRGDLMIPEGKGNDLTPEPGNPGAPDTVPDFVTAEF
;
A
#
# COMPACT_ATOMS: atom_id res chain seq x y z
N MET A 1 28.72 53.73 43.12
CA MET A 1 27.55 53.76 42.22
C MET A 1 26.35 53.19 42.95
N ARG A 2 25.20 53.84 42.78
CA ARG A 2 23.96 53.69 43.56
C ARG A 2 22.98 52.71 42.88
N TRP A 3 22.14 52.10 43.74
CA TRP A 3 20.71 51.77 43.56
C TRP A 3 20.24 50.35 43.15
N ASN A 4 19.49 49.78 44.11
CA ASN A 4 18.40 48.79 44.08
C ASN A 4 17.60 48.65 42.77
N LYS A 5 17.05 47.44 42.54
CA LYS A 5 15.61 47.14 42.70
C LYS A 5 15.28 45.66 42.44
N THR A 6 14.50 45.10 43.36
CA THR A 6 13.70 43.88 43.27
C THR A 6 12.75 43.92 42.08
N LEU A 7 12.55 42.80 41.38
CA LEU A 7 11.36 42.54 40.57
C LEU A 7 10.99 41.06 40.67
N ALA A 8 9.93 40.80 41.44
CA ALA A 8 9.10 39.61 41.33
C ALA A 8 7.98 39.94 40.34
N VAL A 9 7.79 39.14 39.30
CA VAL A 9 6.55 38.87 38.52
C VAL A 9 6.94 37.69 37.62
N GLY A 10 6.26 36.57 37.49
CA GLY A 10 4.95 36.12 37.91
C GLY A 10 4.69 34.91 37.04
N SER A 11 4.37 33.77 37.66
CA SER A 11 4.00 32.55 36.98
C SER A 11 2.81 32.84 36.07
N ALA A 12 3.04 32.98 34.77
CA ALA A 12 1.97 32.97 33.79
C ALA A 12 1.50 31.51 33.64
N LEU A 13 0.67 31.10 34.60
CA LEU A 13 -0.40 30.14 34.34
C LEU A 13 -1.19 30.70 33.16
N VAL A 14 -0.89 30.21 31.96
CA VAL A 14 -1.84 30.29 30.84
C VAL A 14 -2.95 29.30 31.16
N LEU A 15 -3.83 29.72 32.08
CA LEU A 15 -5.17 29.18 32.21
C LEU A 15 -5.97 29.78 31.05
N SER A 16 -5.83 29.20 29.86
CA SER A 16 -6.81 29.35 28.80
C SER A 16 -8.03 28.50 29.15
N THR A 17 -8.88 29.02 30.02
CA THR A 17 -10.21 28.48 30.27
C THR A 17 -11.18 28.91 29.16
N ALA A 18 -12.00 27.95 28.73
CA ALA A 18 -13.30 28.11 28.08
C ALA A 18 -13.39 28.23 26.54
N CYS A 19 -12.93 27.18 25.85
CA CYS A 19 -13.76 26.41 24.90
C CYS A 19 -13.39 24.95 25.15
N GLY A 20 -14.32 24.13 25.64
CA GLY A 20 -14.07 22.74 26.06
C GLY A 20 -13.74 21.80 24.90
N GLY A 21 -12.55 21.97 24.31
CA GLY A 21 -12.04 21.06 23.29
C GLY A 21 -11.86 19.67 23.88
N VAL A 22 -12.31 18.66 23.13
CA VAL A 22 -12.04 17.26 23.46
C VAL A 22 -10.55 17.00 23.24
N ASP A 23 -9.87 16.43 24.24
CA ASP A 23 -8.50 15.92 24.06
C ASP A 23 -8.56 14.62 23.25
N ASP A 24 -8.32 14.75 21.95
CA ASP A 24 -8.41 13.69 20.96
C ASP A 24 -7.09 13.35 20.28
N GLN A 25 -5.99 13.99 20.70
CA GLN A 25 -4.68 13.84 20.09
C GLN A 25 -4.25 12.37 19.99
N GLU A 26 -4.40 11.60 21.08
CA GLU A 26 -4.02 10.19 21.10
C GLU A 26 -4.87 9.34 20.11
N ALA A 27 -6.14 9.69 19.91
CA ALA A 27 -7.01 9.01 18.97
C ALA A 27 -6.64 9.33 17.52
N VAL A 28 -6.34 10.59 17.21
CA VAL A 28 -5.86 11.02 15.88
C VAL A 28 -4.50 10.38 15.57
N GLU A 29 -3.58 10.37 16.53
CA GLU A 29 -2.30 9.68 16.42
C GLU A 29 -2.43 8.16 16.32
N SER A 30 -3.62 7.60 16.55
CA SER A 30 -3.88 6.16 16.42
C SER A 30 -4.59 5.79 15.11
N LEU A 31 -4.75 6.75 14.19
CA LEU A 31 -5.19 6.48 12.83
C LEU A 31 -4.01 5.97 11.98
N PRO A 32 -4.25 5.12 10.97
CA PRO A 32 -3.23 4.78 10.00
C PRO A 32 -2.83 6.00 9.17
N ASP A 33 -1.53 6.15 8.90
CA ASP A 33 -0.98 7.10 7.94
C ASP A 33 -0.37 6.36 6.75
N PHE A 34 -0.11 7.11 5.67
CA PHE A 34 0.49 6.53 4.48
C PHE A 34 1.89 5.96 4.76
N ALA A 35 2.69 6.63 5.59
CA ALA A 35 4.04 6.19 5.90
C ALA A 35 4.09 4.88 6.71
N GLY A 36 3.07 4.57 7.52
CA GLY A 36 2.98 3.31 8.26
C GLY A 36 2.42 2.16 7.42
N THR A 37 1.59 2.46 6.44
CA THR A 37 0.78 1.45 5.73
C THR A 37 1.19 1.18 4.29
N SER A 38 2.14 1.92 3.72
CA SER A 38 2.60 1.77 2.33
C SER A 38 3.93 1.01 2.18
N LEU A 39 4.27 0.54 0.98
CA LEU A 39 5.61 0.01 0.65
C LEU A 39 6.27 0.97 -0.35
N GLU A 40 6.79 2.07 0.16
CA GLU A 40 7.32 3.20 -0.62
C GLU A 40 8.47 2.79 -1.56
N ILE A 41 8.41 3.28 -2.79
CA ILE A 41 9.44 3.15 -3.84
C ILE A 41 10.16 4.50 -4.06
N ASN A 42 9.59 5.63 -3.64
CA ASN A 42 10.26 6.92 -3.78
C ASN A 42 10.13 7.75 -2.50
N THR A 43 11.21 7.84 -1.73
CA THR A 43 11.26 8.67 -0.51
C THR A 43 11.55 10.14 -0.78
N ALA A 44 12.15 10.48 -1.94
CA ALA A 44 12.50 11.86 -2.29
C ALA A 44 11.29 12.66 -2.78
N ALA A 45 10.30 11.97 -3.34
CA ALA A 45 9.03 12.55 -3.75
C ALA A 45 7.89 11.60 -3.42
N LEU A 46 7.55 11.49 -2.13
CA LEU A 46 6.39 10.71 -1.68
C LEU A 46 5.12 11.11 -2.44
N ALA A 47 4.96 12.35 -2.90
CA ALA A 47 3.81 12.77 -3.72
C ALA A 47 3.79 12.17 -5.15
N GLN A 48 4.91 11.64 -5.64
CA GLN A 48 5.06 10.99 -6.95
C GLN A 48 4.95 9.46 -6.87
N ASP A 49 4.98 8.88 -5.67
CA ASP A 49 4.64 7.47 -5.42
C ASP A 49 3.13 7.26 -5.61
N GLY A 50 2.73 7.18 -6.87
CA GLY A 50 1.35 7.00 -7.34
C GLY A 50 0.94 7.92 -8.49
N ALA A 51 1.52 9.12 -8.59
CA ALA A 51 1.17 10.09 -9.64
C ALA A 51 1.66 9.70 -11.06
N ALA A 52 2.68 8.84 -11.17
CA ALA A 52 3.25 8.43 -12.44
C ALA A 52 2.39 7.42 -13.23
N LEU A 53 1.35 6.83 -12.62
CA LEU A 53 0.47 5.86 -13.27
C LEU A 53 -0.72 6.49 -13.99
N VAL A 54 -1.04 7.76 -13.72
CA VAL A 54 -2.10 8.47 -14.47
C VAL A 54 -1.67 8.74 -15.93
N ALA A 55 -0.38 8.58 -16.25
CA ALA A 55 0.16 8.81 -17.59
C ALA A 55 0.67 7.55 -18.31
N GLN A 56 0.78 6.40 -17.62
CA GLN A 56 1.16 5.13 -18.24
C GLN A 56 0.00 4.16 -18.13
N ASP A 57 -0.65 3.93 -19.28
CA ASP A 57 -1.59 2.84 -19.46
C ASP A 57 -0.92 1.54 -19.01
N LEU A 58 -1.29 1.02 -17.83
CA LEU A 58 -1.00 -0.36 -17.45
C LEU A 58 -1.58 -1.37 -18.47
N MET A 59 -2.47 -0.91 -19.36
CA MET A 59 -2.98 -1.65 -20.53
C MET A 59 -2.03 -1.67 -21.74
N GLN A 60 -1.02 -0.79 -21.78
CA GLN A 60 -0.03 -0.72 -22.88
C GLN A 60 1.37 -1.16 -22.44
N VAL A 61 1.49 -1.84 -21.30
CA VAL A 61 2.68 -2.66 -21.05
C VAL A 61 2.52 -3.92 -21.89
N GLU A 62 2.68 -3.76 -23.21
CA GLU A 62 2.82 -4.86 -24.15
C GLU A 62 4.16 -5.56 -23.81
N ALA A 63 4.11 -6.54 -22.90
CA ALA A 63 5.21 -7.47 -22.61
C ALA A 63 5.55 -8.46 -23.75
N SER A 64 6.47 -8.09 -24.66
CA SER A 64 6.96 -9.08 -25.62
C SER A 64 7.85 -10.12 -24.92
N LEU A 65 7.59 -11.40 -25.21
CA LEU A 65 8.47 -12.53 -24.83
C LEU A 65 9.68 -12.68 -25.77
N ASP A 66 9.96 -11.69 -26.64
CA ASP A 66 10.94 -11.78 -27.74
C ASP A 66 12.34 -11.22 -27.39
N GLY A 67 12.62 -11.00 -26.11
CA GLY A 67 13.90 -10.50 -25.63
C GLY A 67 14.08 -8.98 -25.72
N GLN A 68 13.18 -8.22 -26.38
CA GLN A 68 13.29 -6.76 -26.40
C GLN A 68 12.82 -6.06 -25.13
N GLY A 69 12.03 -6.74 -24.30
CA GLY A 69 11.75 -6.27 -22.95
C GLY A 69 10.68 -7.13 -22.34
N ALA A 70 11.05 -7.97 -21.37
CA ALA A 70 10.07 -8.69 -20.59
C ALA A 70 9.29 -7.65 -19.79
N ALA A 71 8.27 -7.02 -20.37
CA ALA A 71 7.61 -5.87 -19.77
C ALA A 71 6.82 -6.25 -18.51
N MET A 72 6.65 -7.54 -18.23
CA MET A 72 6.29 -8.05 -16.89
C MET A 72 7.28 -7.65 -15.78
N LEU A 73 8.58 -7.50 -16.09
CA LEU A 73 9.61 -7.03 -15.16
C LEU A 73 9.44 -5.54 -14.81
N GLU A 74 9.05 -4.72 -15.79
CA GLU A 74 8.69 -3.32 -15.56
C GLU A 74 7.31 -3.20 -14.87
N GLY A 75 6.38 -4.08 -15.24
CA GLY A 75 5.03 -4.18 -14.67
C GLY A 75 5.04 -4.36 -13.16
N ALA A 76 5.93 -5.21 -12.63
CA ALA A 76 6.08 -5.43 -11.19
C ALA A 76 6.33 -4.14 -10.39
N ARG A 77 7.10 -3.19 -10.95
CA ARG A 77 7.34 -1.87 -10.32
C ARG A 77 6.07 -1.01 -10.35
N LEU A 78 5.35 -1.05 -11.45
CA LEU A 78 4.12 -0.29 -11.64
C LEU A 78 2.99 -0.79 -10.71
N GLU A 79 2.90 -2.09 -10.44
CA GLU A 79 1.93 -2.65 -9.50
C GLU A 79 2.07 -2.09 -8.09
N VAL A 80 3.30 -2.03 -7.57
CA VAL A 80 3.54 -1.50 -6.21
C VAL A 80 3.21 -0.01 -6.15
N LYS A 81 3.51 0.76 -7.22
CA LYS A 81 3.11 2.17 -7.32
C LYS A 81 1.58 2.32 -7.33
N ALA A 82 0.85 1.42 -8.01
CA ALA A 82 -0.61 1.46 -8.10
C ALA A 82 -1.28 1.15 -6.75
N LEU A 83 -0.73 0.16 -6.02
CA LEU A 83 -1.16 -0.18 -4.67
C LEU A 83 -0.97 1.01 -3.72
N ASN A 84 0.21 1.64 -3.77
CA ASN A 84 0.52 2.81 -2.97
C ASN A 84 -0.40 4.00 -3.30
N ASP A 85 -0.68 4.27 -4.59
CA ASP A 85 -1.59 5.36 -4.96
C ASP A 85 -3.00 5.15 -4.41
N THR A 86 -3.53 3.93 -4.57
CA THR A 86 -4.83 3.56 -4.03
C THR A 86 -4.90 3.83 -2.53
N LEU A 87 -3.92 3.31 -1.78
CA LEU A 87 -3.87 3.45 -0.34
C LEU A 87 -3.84 4.91 0.08
N ARG A 88 -3.04 5.74 -0.62
CA ARG A 88 -3.02 7.18 -0.39
C ARG A 88 -4.40 7.78 -0.58
N GLN A 89 -5.05 7.54 -1.72
CA GLN A 89 -6.37 8.09 -2.03
C GLN A 89 -7.42 7.70 -0.97
N ALA A 90 -7.36 6.46 -0.47
CA ALA A 90 -8.27 5.98 0.55
C ALA A 90 -8.02 6.59 1.94
N LEU A 91 -6.78 6.96 2.28
CA LEU A 91 -6.44 7.57 3.57
C LEU A 91 -6.70 9.08 3.61
N VAL A 92 -6.81 9.77 2.47
CA VAL A 92 -7.00 11.24 2.49
C VAL A 92 -8.28 11.69 3.20
N PRO A 93 -9.46 11.04 3.02
CA PRO A 93 -10.65 11.38 3.79
C PRO A 93 -10.44 11.30 5.30
N ILE A 94 -9.72 10.28 5.78
CA ILE A 94 -9.41 10.11 7.21
C ILE A 94 -8.55 11.27 7.70
N ALA A 95 -7.46 11.58 7.00
CA ALA A 95 -6.55 12.67 7.37
C ALA A 95 -7.23 14.06 7.35
N ASP A 96 -8.17 14.30 6.44
CA ASP A 96 -8.89 15.58 6.37
C ASP A 96 -10.03 15.70 7.38
N LEU A 97 -10.60 14.58 7.83
CA LEU A 97 -11.58 14.53 8.91
C LEU A 97 -10.90 14.74 10.26
N ALA A 98 -9.75 14.11 10.49
CA ALA A 98 -8.97 14.22 11.73
C ALA A 98 -8.42 15.65 12.01
N LYS A 99 -8.46 16.56 11.03
CA LYS A 99 -8.14 17.98 11.22
C LYS A 99 -9.29 18.80 11.82
N GLN A 100 -10.49 18.24 11.90
CA GLN A 100 -11.66 18.89 12.48
C GLN A 100 -11.73 18.62 13.98
N SER A 101 -12.48 19.45 14.70
CA SER A 101 -12.80 19.18 16.10
C SER A 101 -13.67 17.92 16.20
N ALA A 102 -13.28 17.01 17.09
CA ALA A 102 -14.10 15.86 17.43
C ALA A 102 -15.34 16.26 18.23
N ASP A 103 -16.45 15.59 17.94
CA ASP A 103 -17.62 15.52 18.81
C ASP A 103 -17.53 14.26 19.67
N ALA A 104 -17.50 14.43 20.99
CA ALA A 104 -17.40 13.32 21.94
C ALA A 104 -18.78 12.71 22.18
N GLN A 105 -18.86 11.39 21.99
CA GLN A 105 -20.06 10.60 22.14
C GLN A 105 -19.91 9.62 23.32
N PRO A 106 -21.03 9.07 23.84
CA PRO A 106 -20.97 8.02 24.86
C PRO A 106 -20.10 6.83 24.44
N HIS A 107 -19.59 6.09 25.41
CA HIS A 107 -18.74 4.91 25.21
C HIS A 107 -17.38 5.20 24.56
N ASP A 108 -16.74 6.32 24.93
CA ASP A 108 -15.39 6.68 24.47
C ASP A 108 -15.24 6.76 22.95
N VAL A 109 -16.32 7.19 22.28
CA VAL A 109 -16.36 7.39 20.83
C VAL A 109 -16.14 8.86 20.48
N LEU A 110 -15.26 9.13 19.53
CA LEU A 110 -15.01 10.43 18.94
C LEU A 110 -15.49 10.45 17.50
N VAL A 111 -16.28 11.46 17.13
CA VAL A 111 -16.84 11.60 15.79
C VAL A 111 -16.32 12.85 15.12
N TYR A 112 -15.82 12.73 13.89
CA TYR A 112 -15.31 13.83 13.07
C TYR A 112 -16.17 13.99 11.82
N GLY A 113 -16.54 15.24 11.52
CA GLY A 113 -17.47 15.56 10.45
C GLY A 113 -18.94 15.58 10.93
N PRO A 114 -19.91 15.57 10.00
CA PRO A 114 -19.77 15.26 8.59
C PRO A 114 -19.01 16.32 7.77
N LYS A 115 -18.37 15.90 6.68
CA LYS A 115 -17.68 16.81 5.75
C LYS A 115 -17.82 16.35 4.30
N ASP A 116 -18.18 17.29 3.45
CA ASP A 116 -18.25 17.06 2.01
C ASP A 116 -16.86 16.98 1.39
N ARG A 117 -16.68 16.00 0.50
CA ARG A 117 -15.44 15.83 -0.25
C ARG A 117 -15.72 15.21 -1.61
N ALA A 118 -15.37 15.95 -2.66
CA ALA A 118 -15.39 15.52 -4.07
C ALA A 118 -16.74 14.97 -4.55
N ASN A 119 -17.08 13.73 -4.15
CA ASN A 119 -18.23 12.96 -4.61
C ASN A 119 -19.11 12.38 -3.47
N ALA A 120 -18.74 12.52 -2.19
CA ALA A 120 -19.56 12.07 -1.06
C ALA A 120 -19.41 12.96 0.19
N THR A 121 -20.33 12.80 1.14
CA THR A 121 -20.24 13.37 2.50
C THR A 121 -19.71 12.29 3.44
N PHE A 122 -18.57 12.54 4.09
CA PHE A 122 -17.89 11.56 4.94
C PHE A 122 -18.02 11.88 6.42
N LYS A 123 -17.94 10.84 7.25
CA LYS A 123 -17.87 10.90 8.71
C LYS A 123 -16.89 9.86 9.22
N LEU A 124 -16.04 10.22 10.17
CA LEU A 124 -15.07 9.32 10.80
C LEU A 124 -15.48 9.14 12.26
N SER A 125 -15.47 7.90 12.74
CA SER A 125 -15.66 7.59 14.16
C SER A 125 -14.48 6.81 14.68
N ILE A 126 -13.99 7.16 15.87
CA ILE A 126 -12.88 6.49 16.55
C ILE A 126 -13.37 6.07 17.93
N HIS A 127 -13.31 4.78 18.23
CA HIS A 127 -13.57 4.21 19.54
C HIS A 127 -12.25 3.98 20.28
N LYS A 128 -12.12 4.54 21.48
CA LYS A 128 -10.97 4.30 22.36
C LYS A 128 -11.19 2.99 23.12
N GLY A 129 -10.61 1.91 22.61
CA GLY A 129 -10.66 0.59 23.23
C GLY A 129 -9.72 0.47 24.44
N ARG A 130 -9.58 -0.75 24.95
CA ARG A 130 -8.68 -1.06 26.07
C ARG A 130 -7.23 -1.21 25.59
N GLY A 131 -6.28 -0.86 26.47
CA GLY A 131 -4.86 -1.21 26.26
C GLY A 131 -4.22 -0.56 25.04
N ARG A 132 -4.54 0.72 24.76
CA ARG A 132 -4.05 1.49 23.59
C ARG A 132 -4.51 0.95 22.23
N ARG A 133 -5.60 0.18 22.22
CA ARG A 133 -6.30 -0.22 21.00
C ARG A 133 -7.30 0.86 20.61
N TYR A 134 -7.20 1.35 19.38
CA TYR A 134 -8.13 2.32 18.81
C TYR A 134 -8.76 1.71 17.58
N GLU A 135 -10.09 1.71 17.53
CA GLU A 135 -10.86 1.20 16.41
C GLU A 135 -11.49 2.38 15.70
N TRP A 136 -11.52 2.36 14.37
CA TRP A 136 -12.05 3.46 13.61
C TRP A 136 -12.87 2.95 12.43
N LYS A 137 -13.83 3.78 12.03
CA LYS A 137 -14.62 3.57 10.82
C LYS A 137 -14.80 4.88 10.08
N LEU A 138 -14.65 4.80 8.77
CA LEU A 138 -14.99 5.84 7.81
C LEU A 138 -16.31 5.44 7.16
N GLU A 139 -17.32 6.28 7.31
CA GLU A 139 -18.62 6.10 6.69
C GLU A 139 -18.89 7.25 5.73
N ALA A 140 -19.70 7.02 4.71
CA ALA A 140 -20.07 8.04 3.73
C ALA A 140 -21.52 7.92 3.28
N ARG A 141 -22.06 9.01 2.75
CA ARG A 141 -23.36 9.09 2.09
C ARG A 141 -23.28 9.96 0.83
N PRO A 142 -24.26 9.90 -0.09
CA PRO A 142 -24.25 10.73 -1.28
C PRO A 142 -24.16 12.23 -0.96
N LEU A 143 -23.45 12.98 -1.78
CA LEU A 143 -23.40 14.45 -1.67
C LEU A 143 -24.81 15.05 -1.71
N ASN A 144 -25.02 16.10 -0.92
CA ASN A 144 -26.28 16.84 -0.84
C ASN A 144 -27.50 15.97 -0.50
N SER A 145 -27.27 14.77 0.06
CA SER A 145 -28.36 13.94 0.59
C SER A 145 -28.94 14.56 1.85
N ALA A 146 -30.22 14.28 2.10
CA ALA A 146 -30.90 14.70 3.31
C ALA A 146 -30.23 14.11 4.57
N GLU A 147 -30.40 14.78 5.71
CA GLU A 147 -29.69 14.41 6.94
C GLU A 147 -30.02 13.00 7.45
N ASP A 148 -31.20 12.49 7.13
CA ASP A 148 -31.74 11.18 7.49
C ASP A 148 -31.24 10.04 6.60
N VAL A 149 -30.52 10.34 5.51
CA VAL A 149 -29.90 9.30 4.67
C VAL A 149 -28.79 8.61 5.45
N ALA A 150 -28.93 7.28 5.57
CA ALA A 150 -27.99 6.44 6.29
C ALA A 150 -26.59 6.48 5.68
N TYR A 151 -25.58 6.48 6.56
CA TYR A 151 -24.19 6.35 6.16
C TYR A 151 -23.85 4.89 5.86
N MET A 152 -23.10 4.67 4.79
CA MET A 152 -22.52 3.39 4.43
C MET A 152 -21.08 3.29 4.93
N LEU A 153 -20.70 2.12 5.45
CA LEU A 153 -19.32 1.85 5.88
C LEU A 153 -18.40 1.76 4.66
N ILE A 154 -17.40 2.64 4.57
CA ILE A 154 -16.46 2.69 3.45
C ILE A 154 -15.14 2.03 3.81
N ALA A 155 -14.61 2.38 4.98
CA ALA A 155 -13.37 1.80 5.48
C ALA A 155 -13.43 1.64 6.98
N ALA A 156 -12.64 0.71 7.50
CA ALA A 156 -12.68 0.36 8.90
C ALA A 156 -11.33 -0.24 9.31
N GLY A 157 -10.92 -0.07 10.55
CA GLY A 157 -9.65 -0.61 11.00
C GLY A 157 -9.41 -0.46 12.49
N ALA A 158 -8.28 -0.98 12.93
CA ALA A 158 -7.84 -0.90 14.31
C ALA A 158 -6.32 -0.71 14.38
N LEU A 159 -5.85 0.01 15.39
CA LEU A 159 -4.44 0.14 15.73
C LEU A 159 -4.25 -0.07 17.22
N ASN A 160 -3.44 -1.05 17.57
CA ASN A 160 -2.81 -1.14 18.87
C ASN A 160 -1.50 -0.34 18.85
N ARG A 161 -1.51 0.84 19.47
CA ARG A 161 -0.42 1.81 19.35
C ARG A 161 0.79 1.42 20.22
N GLU A 162 1.98 1.46 19.62
CA GLU A 162 3.26 1.14 20.28
C GLU A 162 4.23 2.33 20.22
N GLY A 163 4.06 3.27 21.15
CA GLY A 163 4.97 4.41 21.33
C GLY A 163 4.70 5.56 20.36
N GLU A 164 5.25 5.50 19.15
CA GLU A 164 5.19 6.58 18.17
C GLU A 164 3.79 6.78 17.58
N ALA A 165 3.49 8.00 17.12
CA ALA A 165 2.24 8.30 16.42
C ALA A 165 2.12 7.47 15.14
N HIS A 166 0.93 6.91 14.89
CA HIS A 166 0.58 6.08 13.75
C HIS A 166 1.37 4.75 13.68
N ARG A 167 2.09 4.37 14.75
CA ARG A 167 2.91 3.15 14.82
C ARG A 167 2.36 2.14 15.83
N GLY A 168 2.62 0.87 15.55
CA GLY A 168 2.11 -0.27 16.30
C GLY A 168 1.65 -1.40 15.39
N ARG A 169 0.64 -2.15 15.83
CA ARG A 169 0.06 -3.29 15.10
C ARG A 169 -1.39 -3.04 14.81
N GLY A 170 -1.82 -3.31 13.58
CA GLY A 170 -3.18 -2.98 13.20
C GLY A 170 -3.65 -3.60 11.90
N THR A 171 -4.90 -3.31 11.61
CA THR A 171 -5.61 -3.75 10.41
C THR A 171 -6.36 -2.59 9.78
N LEU A 172 -6.57 -2.66 8.48
CA LEU A 172 -7.40 -1.73 7.72
C LEU A 172 -8.12 -2.50 6.62
N ALA A 173 -9.38 -2.19 6.39
CA ALA A 173 -10.18 -2.74 5.31
C ALA A 173 -10.96 -1.60 4.63
N ILE A 174 -11.01 -1.63 3.29
CA ILE A 174 -11.67 -0.62 2.45
C ILE A 174 -12.60 -1.35 1.48
N SER A 175 -13.85 -0.89 1.36
CA SER A 175 -14.81 -1.30 0.33
C SER A 175 -14.98 -0.19 -0.69
N LEU A 176 -14.41 -0.38 -1.88
CA LEU A 176 -14.65 0.50 -3.02
C LEU A 176 -16.04 0.29 -3.62
N ASP A 177 -16.64 -0.88 -3.42
CA ASP A 177 -18.02 -1.15 -3.82
C ASP A 177 -19.00 -0.27 -3.01
N ASN A 178 -18.84 -0.20 -1.69
CA ASN A 178 -19.67 0.67 -0.85
C ASN A 178 -19.44 2.15 -1.18
N LEU A 179 -18.20 2.54 -1.50
CA LEU A 179 -17.91 3.91 -1.93
C LEU A 179 -18.60 4.25 -3.25
N LYS A 180 -18.62 3.32 -4.19
CA LYS A 180 -19.28 3.49 -5.48
C LYS A 180 -20.80 3.60 -5.35
N GLU A 181 -21.42 2.91 -4.40
CA GLU A 181 -22.85 3.03 -4.13
C GLU A 181 -23.26 4.45 -3.71
N VAL A 182 -22.48 5.08 -2.82
CA VAL A 182 -22.75 6.45 -2.39
C VAL A 182 -22.21 7.51 -3.34
N ALA A 183 -21.22 7.15 -4.16
CA ALA A 183 -20.57 8.05 -5.10
C ALA A 183 -20.40 7.39 -6.48
N PRO A 184 -21.47 7.36 -7.32
CA PRO A 184 -21.48 6.59 -8.57
C PRO A 184 -20.44 6.99 -9.62
N SER A 185 -19.86 8.18 -9.52
CA SER A 185 -18.76 8.63 -10.39
C SER A 185 -17.42 7.96 -10.07
N TYR A 186 -17.30 7.32 -8.90
CA TYR A 186 -16.11 6.59 -8.49
C TYR A 186 -15.90 5.36 -9.39
N ARG A 187 -14.67 5.22 -9.90
CA ARG A 187 -14.34 4.20 -10.91
C ARG A 187 -13.80 2.90 -10.32
N GLY A 188 -13.36 2.94 -9.07
CA GLY A 188 -12.86 1.76 -8.38
C GLY A 188 -13.96 0.74 -8.05
N ARG A 189 -13.52 -0.46 -7.72
CA ARG A 189 -14.35 -1.63 -7.40
C ARG A 189 -13.61 -2.56 -6.43
N GLY A 190 -14.36 -3.34 -5.66
CA GLY A 190 -13.86 -4.43 -4.84
C GLY A 190 -13.35 -3.96 -3.48
N LYS A 191 -12.49 -4.77 -2.87
CA LYS A 191 -12.02 -4.54 -1.50
C LYS A 191 -10.51 -4.68 -1.37
N LEU A 192 -9.94 -3.83 -0.51
CA LEU A 192 -8.55 -3.91 -0.08
C LEU A 192 -8.55 -4.09 1.43
N MET A 193 -7.95 -5.19 1.90
CA MET A 193 -7.77 -5.50 3.31
C MET A 193 -6.29 -5.60 3.60
N MET A 194 -5.86 -5.17 4.77
CA MET A 194 -4.47 -5.23 5.18
C MET A 194 -4.31 -5.44 6.68
N SER A 195 -3.14 -5.96 7.02
CA SER A 195 -2.57 -5.97 8.36
C SER A 195 -1.17 -5.40 8.32
N PHE A 196 -0.78 -4.67 9.37
CA PHE A 196 0.50 -4.02 9.46
C PHE A 196 1.11 -4.16 10.86
N ALA A 197 2.43 -4.21 10.93
CA ALA A 197 3.20 -4.18 12.17
C ALA A 197 4.47 -3.35 12.01
N HIS A 198 4.75 -2.51 13.01
CA HIS A 198 5.93 -1.67 13.07
C HIS A 198 6.94 -2.22 14.10
N PHE A 199 8.23 -2.19 13.78
CA PHE A 199 9.29 -2.79 14.60
C PHE A 199 10.39 -1.77 14.92
N GLY A 200 10.02 -0.71 15.63
CA GLY A 200 10.88 0.45 15.85
C GLY A 200 10.89 1.41 14.66
N GLN A 201 11.88 2.31 14.60
CA GLN A 201 11.87 3.40 13.63
C GLN A 201 11.99 2.87 12.19
N GLY A 202 11.07 3.28 11.32
CA GLY A 202 11.12 3.01 9.88
C GLY A 202 10.99 1.54 9.42
N THR A 203 11.04 0.56 10.34
CA THR A 203 10.92 -0.86 10.04
C THR A 203 9.47 -1.31 10.17
N LYS A 204 8.94 -1.96 9.13
CA LYS A 204 7.53 -2.40 9.08
C LYS A 204 7.35 -3.67 8.27
N SER A 205 6.30 -4.42 8.58
CA SER A 205 5.79 -5.53 7.80
C SER A 205 4.33 -5.29 7.45
N LEU A 206 3.97 -5.62 6.22
CA LEU A 206 2.67 -5.38 5.62
C LEU A 206 2.20 -6.63 4.89
N ALA A 207 0.92 -6.93 5.04
CA ALA A 207 0.25 -7.95 4.26
C ALA A 207 -1.10 -7.39 3.80
N TYR A 208 -1.38 -7.53 2.51
CA TYR A 208 -2.60 -7.07 1.86
C TYR A 208 -3.31 -8.28 1.27
N ARG A 209 -4.63 -8.19 1.25
CA ARG A 209 -5.52 -9.03 0.47
C ARG A 209 -6.42 -8.14 -0.36
N LEU A 210 -6.57 -8.51 -1.62
CA LEU A 210 -7.43 -7.87 -2.59
C LEU A 210 -8.55 -8.84 -2.97
N GLU A 211 -9.78 -8.33 -3.04
CA GLU A 211 -10.95 -9.10 -3.49
C GLU A 211 -11.63 -8.34 -4.62
N SER A 212 -11.56 -8.88 -5.85
CA SER A 212 -12.10 -8.24 -7.07
C SER A 212 -11.77 -6.75 -7.18
N PHE A 213 -10.55 -6.40 -6.77
CA PHE A 213 -10.12 -5.03 -6.52
C PHE A 213 -9.58 -4.36 -7.78
N THR A 214 -10.01 -3.13 -8.05
CA THR A 214 -9.36 -2.24 -9.00
C THR A 214 -9.58 -0.79 -8.56
N PRO A 215 -8.56 0.09 -8.62
CA PRO A 215 -8.75 1.51 -8.30
C PRO A 215 -9.49 2.25 -9.43
N ASN A 216 -9.44 1.72 -10.66
CA ASN A 216 -10.12 2.30 -11.81
C ASN A 216 -10.44 1.20 -12.83
N ARG A 217 -11.72 0.84 -12.95
CA ARG A 217 -12.17 -0.19 -13.91
C ARG A 217 -12.00 0.20 -15.37
N ASP A 218 -11.84 1.50 -15.66
CA ASP A 218 -11.74 1.99 -17.03
C ASP A 218 -10.33 1.75 -17.59
N THR A 219 -9.33 1.57 -16.71
CA THR A 219 -7.91 1.40 -17.07
C THR A 219 -7.28 0.12 -16.50
N HIS A 220 -7.91 -0.53 -15.51
CA HIS A 220 -7.36 -1.72 -14.84
C HIS A 220 -8.43 -2.75 -14.56
N GLU A 221 -8.13 -4.01 -14.89
CA GLU A 221 -8.97 -5.13 -14.52
C GLU A 221 -8.95 -5.39 -13.02
N ALA A 222 -10.04 -5.98 -12.53
CA ALA A 222 -10.16 -6.34 -11.13
C ALA A 222 -9.27 -7.56 -10.80
N VAL A 223 -8.52 -7.47 -9.72
CA VAL A 223 -7.63 -8.54 -9.23
C VAL A 223 -8.07 -9.08 -7.87
N THR A 224 -7.90 -10.38 -7.69
CA THR A 224 -8.05 -11.05 -6.38
C THR A 224 -6.73 -11.70 -6.05
N GLY A 225 -6.14 -11.33 -4.91
CA GLY A 225 -4.80 -11.80 -4.56
C GLY A 225 -4.29 -11.29 -3.23
N ALA A 226 -3.03 -11.57 -2.95
CA ALA A 226 -2.32 -11.19 -1.75
C ALA A 226 -1.00 -10.50 -2.12
N PHE A 227 -0.64 -9.51 -1.31
CA PHE A 227 0.60 -8.76 -1.43
C PHE A 227 1.26 -8.79 -0.07
N VAL A 228 2.53 -9.16 0.01
CA VAL A 228 3.25 -9.16 1.28
C VAL A 228 4.55 -8.41 1.12
N GLY A 229 4.92 -7.66 2.13
CA GLY A 229 6.16 -6.91 2.07
C GLY A 229 6.62 -6.39 3.40
N HIS A 230 7.87 -5.92 3.40
CA HIS A 230 8.45 -5.29 4.57
C HIS A 230 9.44 -4.21 4.15
N LYS A 231 9.71 -3.28 5.06
CA LYS A 231 10.79 -2.30 4.95
C LYS A 231 11.69 -2.48 6.16
N LEU A 232 13.00 -2.58 5.94
CA LEU A 232 13.99 -2.61 7.00
C LEU A 232 14.71 -1.27 7.05
N GLN A 233 14.68 -0.57 8.18
CA GLN A 233 15.41 0.70 8.31
C GLN A 233 16.93 0.51 8.17
N ALA A 234 17.47 -0.58 8.71
CA ALA A 234 18.91 -0.84 8.76
C ALA A 234 19.55 -0.96 7.36
N THR A 235 18.82 -1.53 6.40
CA THR A 235 19.31 -1.71 5.02
C THR A 235 18.65 -0.73 4.04
N GLY A 236 17.55 -0.07 4.44
CA GLY A 236 16.73 0.75 3.55
C GLY A 236 15.93 -0.06 2.52
N VAL A 237 16.03 -1.40 2.54
CA VAL A 237 15.37 -2.28 1.56
C VAL A 237 13.89 -2.38 1.89
N THR A 238 13.06 -2.01 0.93
CA THR A 238 11.66 -2.41 0.82
C THR A 238 11.58 -3.66 -0.05
N ARG A 239 10.97 -4.73 0.46
CA ARG A 239 10.70 -5.95 -0.29
C ARG A 239 9.21 -6.20 -0.39
N VAL A 240 8.72 -6.55 -1.57
CA VAL A 240 7.31 -6.76 -1.88
C VAL A 240 7.16 -7.98 -2.76
N ARG A 241 6.21 -8.87 -2.45
CA ARG A 241 5.79 -9.96 -3.32
C ARG A 241 4.34 -9.74 -3.76
N VAL A 242 4.10 -9.91 -5.06
CA VAL A 242 2.83 -9.64 -5.74
C VAL A 242 2.51 -10.76 -6.73
N LEU A 243 1.28 -11.27 -6.73
CA LEU A 243 0.76 -12.08 -7.83
C LEU A 243 -0.32 -11.31 -8.60
N ALA A 244 -0.18 -11.25 -9.92
CA ALA A 244 -1.25 -10.77 -10.79
C ALA A 244 -1.35 -11.57 -12.09
N PRO A 245 -2.54 -11.61 -12.71
CA PRO A 245 -2.72 -12.14 -14.06
C PRO A 245 -2.33 -11.08 -15.11
N TYR A 246 -1.58 -11.48 -16.12
CA TYR A 246 -1.17 -10.64 -17.26
C TYR A 246 -1.49 -11.35 -18.57
N ASN A 247 -1.84 -10.60 -19.61
CA ASN A 247 -1.78 -11.12 -20.97
C ASN A 247 -0.39 -10.78 -21.52
N LEU A 248 0.48 -11.77 -21.70
CA LEU A 248 1.82 -11.54 -22.25
C LEU A 248 1.74 -11.42 -23.79
N PRO A 249 2.14 -10.32 -24.43
CA PRO A 249 2.16 -10.26 -25.89
C PRO A 249 2.94 -11.36 -26.58
N ASN A 250 2.50 -11.61 -27.81
CA ASN A 250 2.97 -12.70 -28.66
C ASN A 250 2.63 -14.10 -28.12
N THR A 251 1.76 -14.20 -27.12
CA THR A 251 1.08 -15.45 -26.81
C THR A 251 -0.02 -15.76 -27.83
N ALA A 252 -0.45 -17.02 -27.87
CA ALA A 252 -1.34 -17.51 -28.91
C ALA A 252 -2.78 -16.98 -28.80
N THR A 253 -3.22 -16.57 -27.60
CA THR A 253 -4.59 -16.18 -27.29
C THR A 253 -4.60 -15.00 -26.30
N PRO A 254 -5.76 -14.46 -25.89
CA PRO A 254 -5.83 -13.45 -24.83
C PRO A 254 -5.94 -14.07 -23.43
N GLU A 255 -5.66 -15.37 -23.28
CA GLU A 255 -5.59 -16.01 -21.96
C GLU A 255 -4.46 -15.40 -21.14
N LYS A 256 -4.68 -15.27 -19.82
CA LYS A 256 -3.73 -14.59 -18.95
C LYS A 256 -2.83 -15.57 -18.22
N GLU A 257 -1.55 -15.27 -18.23
CA GLU A 257 -0.51 -15.87 -17.41
C GLU A 257 -0.56 -15.30 -15.99
N TRP A 258 -0.32 -16.15 -14.99
CA TRP A 258 -0.04 -15.73 -13.63
C TRP A 258 1.42 -15.30 -13.52
N VAL A 259 1.67 -14.09 -13.06
CA VAL A 259 3.02 -13.57 -12.81
C VAL A 259 3.19 -13.27 -11.33
N LEU A 260 4.10 -14.00 -10.68
CA LEU A 260 4.53 -13.77 -9.31
C LEU A 260 5.83 -12.98 -9.31
N SER A 261 5.79 -11.79 -8.75
CA SER A 261 6.89 -10.83 -8.70
C SER A 261 7.39 -10.67 -7.27
N SER A 262 8.70 -10.75 -7.07
CA SER A 262 9.40 -10.35 -5.84
C SER A 262 10.25 -9.12 -6.14
N VAL A 263 9.75 -7.95 -5.73
CA VAL A 263 10.39 -6.65 -5.90
C VAL A 263 11.19 -6.29 -4.65
N ARG A 264 12.42 -5.83 -4.84
CA ARG A 264 13.31 -5.27 -3.82
C ARG A 264 13.69 -3.87 -4.25
N HIS A 265 13.62 -2.91 -3.36
CA HIS A 265 13.85 -1.52 -3.71
C HIS A 265 14.55 -0.77 -2.57
N ILE A 266 15.51 0.08 -2.92
CA ILE A 266 16.18 0.99 -1.99
C ILE A 266 15.91 2.42 -2.48
N PRO A 267 15.12 3.20 -1.71
CA PRO A 267 14.77 4.56 -2.12
C PRO A 267 15.98 5.43 -2.46
N GLY A 268 15.90 6.08 -3.62
CA GLY A 268 16.97 6.93 -4.15
C GLY A 268 18.19 6.20 -4.72
N THR A 269 18.19 4.86 -4.73
CA THR A 269 19.29 4.03 -5.27
C THR A 269 18.85 3.21 -6.48
N GLY A 270 17.69 2.59 -6.42
CA GLY A 270 17.19 1.71 -7.48
C GLY A 270 16.50 0.47 -6.92
N GLY A 271 16.23 -0.50 -7.76
CA GLY A 271 15.54 -1.72 -7.35
C GLY A 271 15.82 -2.92 -8.23
N ARG A 272 15.26 -4.04 -7.85
CA ARG A 272 15.33 -5.32 -8.54
C ARG A 272 13.98 -6.01 -8.46
N ALA A 273 13.56 -6.66 -9.54
CA ALA A 273 12.46 -7.60 -9.56
C ALA A 273 12.98 -8.97 -9.98
N ASP A 274 12.54 -10.01 -9.29
CA ASP A 274 12.59 -11.38 -9.81
C ASP A 274 11.15 -11.85 -10.03
N VAL A 275 10.87 -12.51 -11.14
CA VAL A 275 9.52 -12.91 -11.53
C VAL A 275 9.45 -14.37 -11.92
N ARG A 276 8.25 -14.94 -11.79
CA ARG A 276 7.87 -16.24 -12.33
C ARG A 276 6.52 -16.12 -13.03
N ALA A 277 6.43 -16.54 -14.29
CA ALA A 277 5.19 -16.53 -15.07
C ALA A 277 4.76 -17.95 -15.47
N TRP A 278 3.46 -18.29 -15.35
CA TRP A 278 2.92 -19.62 -15.71
C TRP A 278 1.41 -19.58 -16.05
N GLY A 279 0.90 -20.65 -16.66
CA GLY A 279 -0.52 -20.76 -17.04
C GLY A 279 -0.85 -19.95 -18.29
N GLY A 280 -2.14 -19.74 -18.58
CA GLY A 280 -2.57 -19.08 -19.81
C GLY A 280 -2.05 -19.81 -21.05
N ASP A 281 -1.39 -19.07 -21.94
CA ASP A 281 -0.78 -19.62 -23.14
C ASP A 281 0.59 -20.26 -22.91
N ILE A 282 1.15 -20.17 -21.70
CA ILE A 282 2.35 -20.93 -21.33
C ILE A 282 1.98 -22.41 -21.23
N THR A 283 2.68 -23.23 -22.02
CA THR A 283 2.43 -24.68 -22.10
C THR A 283 2.46 -25.32 -20.71
N ALA A 284 1.59 -26.32 -20.48
CA ALA A 284 1.58 -27.07 -19.23
C ALA A 284 2.98 -27.62 -18.89
N ASN A 285 3.39 -27.47 -17.63
CA ASN A 285 4.73 -27.79 -17.11
C ASN A 285 5.88 -26.89 -17.62
N ALA A 286 5.56 -25.81 -18.36
CA ALA A 286 6.50 -24.74 -18.65
C ALA A 286 6.23 -23.51 -17.78
N TYR A 287 7.24 -22.69 -17.58
CA TYR A 287 7.15 -21.40 -16.91
C TYR A 287 8.32 -20.51 -17.30
N TYR A 288 8.11 -19.19 -17.26
CA TYR A 288 9.20 -18.24 -17.43
C TYR A 288 9.71 -17.76 -16.07
N VAL A 289 11.01 -17.52 -15.97
CA VAL A 289 11.59 -16.81 -14.82
C VAL A 289 12.49 -15.69 -15.30
N GLY A 290 12.43 -14.55 -14.64
CA GLY A 290 13.21 -13.39 -15.05
C GLY A 290 13.73 -12.61 -13.86
N ALA A 291 14.81 -11.87 -14.09
CA ALA A 291 15.28 -10.85 -13.18
C ALA A 291 15.55 -9.56 -13.95
N SER A 292 15.26 -8.42 -13.33
CA SER A 292 15.71 -7.11 -13.81
C SER A 292 16.10 -6.24 -12.62
N CYS A 293 17.07 -5.35 -12.81
CA CYS A 293 17.33 -4.28 -11.86
C CYS A 293 17.55 -2.94 -12.56
N TRP A 294 17.19 -1.87 -11.84
CA TRP A 294 17.20 -0.50 -12.33
C TRP A 294 17.88 0.43 -11.34
N ASP A 295 18.39 1.57 -11.84
CA ASP A 295 18.98 2.63 -11.03
C ASP A 295 17.93 3.59 -10.45
N ALA A 296 18.40 4.64 -9.76
CA ALA A 296 17.55 5.68 -9.18
C ALA A 296 16.75 6.49 -10.22
N GLN A 297 17.18 6.48 -11.48
CA GLN A 297 16.50 7.11 -12.61
C GLN A 297 15.59 6.12 -13.34
N GLU A 298 15.33 4.95 -12.74
CA GLU A 298 14.50 3.90 -13.32
C GLU A 298 15.04 3.30 -14.62
N LYS A 299 16.31 3.54 -14.94
CA LYS A 299 16.98 2.96 -16.10
C LYS A 299 17.40 1.52 -15.79
N GLU A 300 17.00 0.61 -16.67
CA GLU A 300 17.40 -0.80 -16.59
C GLU A 300 18.92 -0.96 -16.76
N LEU A 301 19.54 -1.68 -15.83
CA LEU A 301 20.98 -1.98 -15.80
C LEU A 301 21.26 -3.46 -16.07
N TYR A 302 20.37 -4.33 -15.61
CA TYR A 302 20.45 -5.77 -15.78
C TYR A 302 19.08 -6.32 -16.10
N ARG A 303 19.03 -7.28 -17.03
CA ARG A 303 17.85 -8.09 -17.33
C ARG A 303 18.27 -9.49 -17.73
N VAL A 304 17.45 -10.49 -17.42
CA VAL A 304 17.49 -11.81 -18.04
C VAL A 304 16.09 -12.43 -18.00
N LEU A 305 15.75 -13.20 -19.03
CA LEU A 305 14.57 -14.05 -19.06
C LEU A 305 14.99 -15.48 -19.40
N LEU A 306 14.48 -16.45 -18.65
CA LEU A 306 14.68 -17.87 -18.89
C LEU A 306 13.34 -18.54 -19.18
N ASP A 307 13.32 -19.40 -20.19
CA ASP A 307 12.25 -20.34 -20.49
C ASP A 307 12.57 -21.67 -19.79
N CYS A 308 11.70 -22.09 -18.86
CA CYS A 308 11.89 -23.29 -18.06
C CYS A 308 10.83 -24.34 -18.37
N ALA A 309 11.29 -25.57 -18.53
CA ALA A 309 10.45 -26.77 -18.61
C ALA A 309 11.07 -27.88 -17.73
N ASP A 310 10.45 -29.06 -17.70
CA ASP A 310 10.94 -30.24 -16.96
C ASP A 310 12.42 -30.59 -17.28
N SER A 311 12.89 -30.23 -18.48
CA SER A 311 14.27 -30.44 -18.94
C SER A 311 15.29 -29.41 -18.44
N GLY A 312 14.85 -28.37 -17.73
CA GLY A 312 15.68 -27.27 -17.25
C GLY A 312 15.29 -25.92 -17.85
N CYS A 313 16.09 -24.89 -17.53
CA CYS A 313 15.87 -23.52 -17.98
C CYS A 313 16.91 -23.11 -19.02
N ILE A 314 16.46 -22.52 -20.13
CA ILE A 314 17.31 -21.93 -21.15
C ILE A 314 17.07 -20.43 -21.22
N GLU A 315 18.11 -19.65 -21.49
CA GLU A 315 17.96 -18.21 -21.68
C GLU A 315 17.17 -17.92 -22.96
N VAL A 316 16.18 -17.04 -22.87
CA VAL A 316 15.45 -16.53 -24.03
C VAL A 316 16.42 -15.66 -24.84
N PRO A 317 16.68 -15.97 -26.12
CA PRO A 317 17.63 -15.23 -26.94
C PRO A 317 17.40 -13.72 -26.92
N GLY A 318 18.47 -12.95 -26.67
CA GLY A 318 18.41 -11.49 -26.65
C GLY A 318 17.81 -10.87 -25.37
N SER A 319 17.33 -11.68 -24.42
CA SER A 319 16.73 -11.16 -23.18
C SER A 319 17.75 -10.53 -22.23
N ARG A 320 19.01 -10.94 -22.30
CA ARG A 320 20.05 -10.50 -21.37
C ARG A 320 20.57 -9.12 -21.68
N VAL A 321 20.52 -8.26 -20.67
CA VAL A 321 21.20 -6.97 -20.62
C VAL A 321 22.10 -6.97 -19.40
N GLY A 322 23.35 -6.56 -19.52
CA GLY A 322 24.28 -6.45 -18.40
C GLY A 322 24.47 -7.74 -17.59
N SER A 323 24.78 -7.58 -16.32
CA SER A 323 25.03 -8.65 -15.34
C SER A 323 24.39 -8.32 -14.00
N SER A 324 24.13 -9.35 -13.17
CA SER A 324 23.57 -9.15 -11.84
C SER A 324 24.45 -8.31 -10.91
N GLN A 325 25.73 -8.09 -11.26
CA GLN A 325 26.65 -7.23 -10.52
C GLN A 325 26.46 -5.75 -10.82
N ASP A 326 25.79 -5.42 -11.93
CA ASP A 326 25.49 -4.04 -12.32
C ASP A 326 24.37 -3.44 -11.46
N CYS A 327 23.68 -4.24 -10.64
CA CYS A 327 22.69 -3.72 -9.71
C CYS A 327 23.30 -2.76 -8.69
N PRO A 328 22.61 -1.63 -8.39
CA PRO A 328 23.23 -0.46 -7.79
C PRO A 328 23.60 -0.62 -6.31
N ALA A 329 23.16 -1.69 -5.64
CA ALA A 329 23.45 -1.99 -4.25
C ALA A 329 23.66 -3.49 -4.03
N VAL A 330 24.46 -3.86 -3.03
CA VAL A 330 24.82 -5.26 -2.75
C VAL A 330 23.59 -6.11 -2.41
N GLU A 331 22.59 -5.52 -1.75
CA GLU A 331 21.31 -6.13 -1.38
C GLU A 331 20.43 -6.45 -2.60
N LEU A 332 20.69 -5.80 -3.74
CA LEU A 332 20.00 -5.99 -5.01
C LEU A 332 20.76 -6.94 -5.95
N ARG A 333 22.01 -7.29 -5.63
CA ARG A 333 22.83 -8.22 -6.43
C ARG A 333 22.50 -9.68 -6.08
N GLY A 334 23.19 -10.58 -6.78
CA GLY A 334 23.09 -12.04 -6.57
C GLY A 334 22.31 -12.74 -7.67
N ASP A 335 22.18 -14.05 -7.52
CA ASP A 335 21.52 -14.91 -8.50
C ASP A 335 20.02 -14.66 -8.55
N LEU A 336 19.39 -15.10 -9.64
CA LEU A 336 17.94 -15.10 -9.80
C LEU A 336 17.30 -15.91 -8.67
N MET A 337 16.43 -15.29 -7.89
CA MET A 337 15.63 -15.98 -6.88
C MET A 337 14.23 -16.18 -7.42
N ILE A 338 13.88 -17.42 -7.78
CA ILE A 338 12.55 -17.74 -8.31
C ILE A 338 11.52 -17.50 -7.21
N PRO A 339 10.55 -16.59 -7.41
CA PRO A 339 9.49 -16.39 -6.43
C PRO A 339 8.66 -17.67 -6.28
N GLU A 340 8.40 -18.05 -5.03
CA GLU A 340 7.52 -19.16 -4.67
C GLU A 340 6.24 -18.63 -4.04
N GLY A 341 5.14 -19.37 -4.17
CA GLY A 341 3.86 -19.03 -3.56
C GLY A 341 2.66 -19.22 -4.47
N LYS A 342 1.49 -18.87 -3.94
CA LYS A 342 0.20 -18.86 -4.64
C LYS A 342 -0.44 -17.48 -4.51
N GLY A 343 -1.48 -17.21 -5.29
CA GLY A 343 -2.06 -15.86 -5.37
C GLY A 343 -2.62 -15.29 -4.08
N ASN A 344 -2.95 -16.13 -3.11
CA ASN A 344 -3.45 -15.73 -1.81
C ASN A 344 -2.44 -16.00 -0.68
N ASP A 345 -1.18 -16.25 -1.03
CA ASP A 345 -0.15 -16.58 -0.06
C ASP A 345 0.28 -15.34 0.74
N LEU A 346 -0.02 -15.36 2.04
CA LEU A 346 0.35 -14.31 2.99
C LEU A 346 1.65 -14.65 3.75
N THR A 347 2.39 -15.67 3.32
CA THR A 347 3.66 -16.04 3.94
C THR A 347 4.65 -14.86 3.85
N PRO A 348 5.25 -14.42 4.97
CA PRO A 348 6.20 -13.32 4.95
C PRO A 348 7.40 -13.58 4.03
N GLU A 349 7.85 -12.52 3.34
CA GLU A 349 9.09 -12.57 2.55
C GLU A 349 10.32 -12.88 3.44
N PRO A 350 11.36 -13.54 2.89
CA PRO A 350 12.62 -13.75 3.61
C PRO A 350 13.20 -12.43 4.15
N GLY A 351 13.66 -12.44 5.40
CA GLY A 351 14.19 -11.25 6.09
C GLY A 351 13.13 -10.36 6.74
N ASN A 352 11.85 -10.77 6.71
CA ASN A 352 10.78 -10.04 7.39
C ASN A 352 11.04 -9.94 8.91
N PRO A 353 10.91 -8.75 9.53
CA PRO A 353 11.21 -8.53 10.94
C PRO A 353 10.22 -9.20 11.90
N GLY A 354 9.05 -9.60 11.39
CA GLY A 354 8.01 -10.30 12.12
C GLY A 354 6.66 -10.14 11.44
N ALA A 355 5.81 -11.16 11.55
CA ALA A 355 4.50 -11.14 10.91
C ALA A 355 3.60 -10.01 11.49
N PRO A 356 2.81 -9.35 10.63
CA PRO A 356 1.70 -8.51 11.10
C PRO A 356 0.58 -9.39 11.67
N ASP A 357 -0.47 -8.75 12.18
CA ASP A 357 -1.68 -9.46 12.61
C ASP A 357 -2.36 -10.18 11.43
N THR A 358 -3.41 -10.96 11.70
CA THR A 358 -4.15 -11.62 10.63
C THR A 358 -4.88 -10.58 9.77
N VAL A 359 -4.72 -10.64 8.45
CA VAL A 359 -5.46 -9.79 7.51
C VAL A 359 -6.96 -10.09 7.66
N PRO A 360 -7.83 -9.08 7.83
CA PRO A 360 -9.27 -9.32 7.95
C PRO A 360 -9.85 -9.89 6.65
N ASP A 361 -10.90 -10.70 6.78
CA ASP A 361 -11.59 -11.32 5.65
C ASP A 361 -12.68 -10.43 5.02
N PHE A 362 -13.18 -9.44 5.78
CA PHE A 362 -14.28 -8.56 5.36
C PHE A 362 -14.12 -7.14 5.90
N VAL A 363 -14.85 -6.18 5.31
CA VAL A 363 -15.06 -4.85 5.90
C VAL A 363 -16.21 -4.96 6.89
N THR A 364 -15.92 -5.03 8.19
CA THR A 364 -16.95 -5.16 9.23
C THR A 364 -17.09 -3.87 10.02
N ALA A 365 -18.34 -3.56 10.39
CA ALA A 365 -18.65 -2.48 11.32
C ALA A 365 -18.38 -2.87 12.78
N GLU A 366 -18.35 -4.19 13.03
CA GLU A 366 -18.01 -4.80 14.30
C GLU A 366 -16.50 -4.94 14.38
N PHE A 367 -15.90 -4.22 15.35
CA PHE A 367 -14.59 -4.48 15.90
C PHE A 367 -14.72 -4.75 17.39
#